data_AF-A0A840IE17-F1
#
_entry.id   AF-A0A840IE17-F1
#
_cell.length_a   1.000
_cell.length_b   1.000
_cell.length_c   1.000
_cell.angle_alpha   90.00
_cell.angle_beta   90.00
_cell.angle_gamma   90.00
#
_symmetry.space_group_name_H-M   'P 1'
#
loop_
_entity.id
_entity.type
_entity.pdbx_description
1 polymer ?
#
loop_
_entity_poly.entity_id
_entity_poly.type
_entity_poly.pdbx_seq_one_letter_code
_entity_poly.pdbx_strand_id
1 'polypeptide(L)' 'MALEALLSAEPGAQWSKARLARAAGVSPHGGIDEHVDGFVRIGLLERRDGGYALAEPAPPYLASLEALVSQLHALPDR' A
#
# COMPACT_ATOMS: atom_id res chain seq x y z
N MET A 1 -8.42 -2.65 2.79
CA MET A 1 -8.23 -1.61 1.75
C MET A 1 -6.83 -1.71 1.13
N ALA A 2 -6.56 -1.13 -0.05
CA ALA A 2 -5.23 -1.22 -0.71
C ALA A 2 -4.05 -0.71 0.14
N LEU A 3 -4.26 0.39 0.87
CA LEU A 3 -3.27 0.97 1.77
C LEU A 3 -2.97 0.06 2.97
N GLU A 4 -3.99 -0.55 3.56
CA GLU A 4 -3.85 -1.47 4.69
C GLU A 4 -3.03 -2.73 4.31
N ALA A 5 -3.33 -3.32 3.15
CA ALA A 5 -2.60 -4.45 2.62
C ALA A 5 -1.10 -4.19 2.44
N LEU A 6 -0.78 -2.95 2.07
CA LEU A 6 0.58 -2.47 1.86
C LEU A 6 1.31 -2.24 3.19
N LEU A 7 0.62 -1.70 4.19
CA LEU A 7 1.18 -1.41 5.52
C LEU A 7 1.30 -2.66 6.40
N SER A 8 0.51 -3.71 6.14
CA SER A 8 0.64 -5.00 6.84
C SER A 8 1.79 -5.87 6.28
N ALA A 9 2.61 -5.36 5.37
CA ALA A 9 3.72 -6.08 4.77
C ALA A 9 4.86 -6.30 5.77
N GLU A 10 5.58 -7.41 5.65
CA GLU A 10 6.89 -7.51 6.30
C GLU A 10 7.86 -6.45 5.71
N PRO A 11 8.72 -5.83 6.54
CA PRO A 11 9.76 -4.93 6.05
C PRO A 11 10.61 -5.60 4.95
N GLY A 12 10.90 -4.86 3.88
CA GLY A 12 11.65 -5.38 2.73
C GLY A 12 10.86 -6.30 1.79
N ALA A 13 9.60 -6.60 2.06
CA ALA A 13 8.76 -7.39 1.17
C ALA A 13 8.55 -6.67 -0.17
N GLN A 14 8.79 -7.40 -1.27
CA GLN A 14 8.41 -6.96 -2.61
C GLN A 14 7.01 -7.45 -2.97
N TRP A 15 6.27 -6.54 -3.57
CA TRP A 15 4.90 -6.72 -3.99
C TRP A 15 4.81 -6.78 -5.51
N SER A 16 4.22 -7.85 -6.02
CA SER A 16 3.72 -7.83 -7.38
C SER A 16 2.40 -7.07 -7.44
N LYS A 17 2.08 -6.48 -8.60
CA LYS A 17 0.79 -5.81 -8.84
C LYS A 17 -0.41 -6.74 -8.54
N ALA A 18 -0.30 -8.02 -8.90
CA ALA A 18 -1.34 -9.01 -8.63
C ALA A 18 -1.55 -9.25 -7.13
N ARG A 19 -0.45 -9.25 -6.34
CA ARG A 19 -0.52 -9.39 -4.88
C ARG A 19 -1.18 -8.18 -4.23
N LEU A 20 -0.85 -6.97 -4.69
CA LEU A 20 -1.51 -5.73 -4.23
C LEU A 20 -2.99 -5.71 -4.59
N ALA A 21 -3.34 -6.08 -5.83
CA ALA A 21 -4.74 -6.13 -6.27
C ALA A 21 -5.58 -7.07 -5.40
N ARG A 22 -5.06 -8.29 -5.15
CA ARG A 22 -5.72 -9.28 -4.30
C ARG A 22 -5.93 -8.77 -2.88
N ALA A 23 -4.90 -8.18 -2.27
CA ALA A 23 -4.97 -7.71 -0.90
C ALA A 23 -5.83 -6.44 -0.75
N ALA A 24 -5.90 -5.63 -1.80
CA ALA A 24 -6.80 -4.48 -1.90
C ALA A 24 -8.27 -4.84 -2.19
N GLY A 25 -8.54 -6.08 -2.62
CA GLY A 25 -9.88 -6.50 -3.06
C GLY A 25 -10.32 -5.87 -4.38
N VAL A 26 -9.38 -5.43 -5.23
CA VAL A 26 -9.67 -4.77 -6.51
C VAL A 26 -9.20 -5.61 -7.70
N SER A 27 -9.82 -5.38 -8.87
CA SER A 27 -9.39 -6.03 -10.10
C SER A 27 -7.94 -5.66 -10.46
N PRO A 28 -7.10 -6.65 -10.86
CA PRO A 28 -5.77 -6.38 -11.37
C PRO A 28 -5.78 -5.69 -12.75
N HIS A 29 -6.90 -5.72 -13.47
CA HIS A 29 -7.09 -5.02 -14.73
C HIS A 29 -7.75 -3.66 -14.47
N GLY A 30 -6.95 -2.58 -14.46
CA GLY A 30 -7.39 -1.19 -14.38
C GLY A 30 -7.48 -0.60 -12.97
N GLY A 31 -8.09 -1.31 -12.02
CA GLY A 31 -8.37 -0.74 -10.69
C GLY A 31 -7.13 -0.52 -9.82
N ILE A 32 -6.18 -1.46 -9.82
CA ILE A 32 -4.99 -1.35 -8.97
C ILE A 32 -3.91 -0.42 -9.52
N ASP A 33 -3.92 -0.13 -10.83
CA ASP A 33 -2.87 0.67 -11.48
C ASP A 33 -2.82 2.09 -10.93
N GLU A 34 -3.98 2.75 -10.86
CA GLU A 34 -4.08 4.12 -10.36
C GLU A 34 -3.65 4.22 -8.89
N HIS A 35 -3.96 3.21 -8.07
CA HIS A 35 -3.52 3.15 -6.68
C HIS A 35 -2.00 3.00 -6.57
N VAL A 36 -1.42 2.08 -7.33
CA VAL A 36 0.03 1.84 -7.34
C VAL A 36 0.77 3.08 -7.82
N ASP A 37 0.32 3.70 -8.91
CA ASP A 37 0.90 4.93 -9.43
C ASP A 37 0.75 6.08 -8.45
N GLY A 38 -0.38 6.17 -7.75
CA GLY A 38 -0.58 7.12 -6.64
C GLY A 38 0.43 6.92 -5.52
N PHE A 39 0.63 5.67 -5.05
CA PHE A 39 1.59 5.35 -3.99
C PHE A 39 3.04 5.60 -4.39
N VAL A 40 3.40 5.31 -5.65
CA VAL A 40 4.72 5.65 -6.20
C VAL A 40 4.91 7.16 -6.27
N ARG A 41 3.88 7.89 -6.75
CA ARG A 41 3.95 9.35 -6.91
C ARG A 41 4.10 10.10 -5.59
N ILE A 42 3.48 9.61 -4.51
CA ILE A 42 3.65 10.23 -3.18
C ILE A 42 4.97 9.84 -2.52
N GLY A 43 5.67 8.81 -3.02
CA GLY A 43 6.91 8.31 -2.43
C GLY A 43 6.69 7.26 -1.34
N LEU A 44 5.52 6.61 -1.31
CA LEU A 44 5.24 5.50 -0.40
C LEU A 44 5.76 4.16 -0.95
N LEU A 45 5.74 4.00 -2.27
CA LEU A 45 6.30 2.85 -2.98
C LEU A 45 7.46 3.25 -3.88
N GLU A 46 8.43 2.36 -3.98
CA GLU A 46 9.50 2.37 -4.97
C GLU A 46 9.30 1.24 -5.97
N ARG A 47 9.54 1.52 -7.25
CA ARG A 47 9.64 0.48 -8.29
C ARG A 47 11.00 -0.20 -8.18
N ARG A 48 11.01 -1.52 -8.07
CA ARG A 48 12.22 -2.36 -8.05
C ARG A 48 12.13 -3.44 -9.14
N ASP A 49 13.26 -4.06 -9.47
CA ASP A 49 13.28 -5.18 -10.41
C ASP A 49 12.36 -6.31 -9.91
N GLY A 50 11.24 -6.53 -10.59
CA GLY A 50 10.26 -7.56 -10.24
C GLY A 50 9.04 -7.10 -9.43
N GLY A 51 8.91 -5.81 -9.06
CA GLY A 51 7.72 -5.33 -8.36
C GLY A 51 7.85 -3.96 -7.69
N TYR A 52 7.18 -3.83 -6.55
CA TYR A 52 7.10 -2.61 -5.75
C TYR A 52 7.49 -2.91 -4.31
N ALA A 53 8.25 -2.02 -3.67
CA ALA A 53 8.60 -2.12 -2.26
C ALA A 53 8.23 -0.81 -1.54
N LEU A 54 8.03 -0.88 -0.22
CA LEU A 54 7.96 0.33 0.59
C LEU A 54 9.25 1.15 0.39
N ALA A 55 9.11 2.47 0.31
CA ALA A 55 10.24 3.35 0.11
C ALA A 55 11.21 3.29 1.30
N GLU A 56 12.51 3.28 1.02
CA GLU A 56 13.58 3.26 2.02
C GLU A 56 14.60 4.37 1.72
N PRO A 57 14.74 5.39 2.58
CA PRO A 57 14.09 5.53 3.89
C PRO A 57 12.58 5.79 3.78
N ALA A 58 11.84 5.34 4.80
CA ALA A 58 10.40 5.56 4.89
C ALA A 58 10.05 7.06 4.86
N PRO A 59 8.99 7.46 4.15
CA PRO A 59 8.59 8.86 4.10
C PRO A 59 8.08 9.32 5.47
N PRO A 60 8.26 10.61 5.83
CA PRO A 60 7.95 11.13 7.16
C PRO A 60 6.46 11.02 7.54
N TYR A 61 5.57 10.89 6.55
CA TYR A 61 4.13 10.75 6.77
C TYR A 61 3.66 9.30 6.97
N LEU A 62 4.56 8.29 6.85
CA LEU A 62 4.19 6.87 6.95
C LEU A 62 3.50 6.55 8.28
N ALA A 63 4.08 6.99 9.40
CA ALA A 63 3.52 6.78 10.73
C ALA A 63 2.11 7.40 10.89
N SER A 64 1.86 8.55 10.25
CA SER A 64 0.54 9.18 10.26
C SER A 64 -0.49 8.37 9.46
N LEU A 65 -0.09 7.75 8.34
CA LEU A 65 -0.97 6.86 7.57
C LEU A 65 -1.30 5.58 8.35
N GLU A 66 -0.32 4.98 9.01
CA GLU A 66 -0.52 3.80 9.88
C GLU A 66 -1.48 4.10 11.02
N ALA A 67 -1.29 5.23 11.71
CA ALA A 67 -2.19 5.67 12.77
C ALA A 67 -3.61 5.90 12.27
N LEU A 68 -3.77 6.52 11.09
CA LEU A 68 -5.08 6.74 10.49
C LEU A 68 -5.78 5.43 10.14
N VAL A 69 -5.09 4.48 9.51
CA VAL A 69 -5.67 3.16 9.18
C VAL A 69 -6.12 2.43 10.45
N SER A 70 -5.28 2.44 11.50
CA SER A 70 -5.63 1.85 12.80
C SER A 70 -6.87 2.50 13.42
N GLN A 71 -6.97 3.84 13.37
CA GLN A 71 -8.16 4.56 13.84
C GLN A 71 -9.43 4.20 13.06
N LEU A 72 -9.33 4.04 11.74
CA LEU A 72 -10.47 3.65 10.91
C LEU A 72 -10.97 2.24 11.25
N HIS A 73 -10.08 1.29 11.58
CA HIS A 73 -10.47 -0.05 12.03
C HIS A 73 -11.13 -0.08 13.41
N ALA A 74 -10.82 0.88 14.26
CA ALA A 74 -11.43 1.01 15.58
C ALA A 74 -12.86 1.59 15.53
N LEU A 75 -13.31 2.07 14.37
CA LEU A 75 -14.67 2.58 14.22
C LEU A 75 -15.68 1.41 14.17
N PRO A 76 -16.80 1.50 14.90
CA PRO A 76 -17.83 0.47 14.84
C PRO A 76 -18.50 0.44 13.46
N ASP A 77 -18.79 -0.77 12.97
CA ASP A 77 -19.64 -0.96 11.79
C ASP A 77 -21.02 -0.34 12.08
N ARG A 78 -21.42 0.62 11.25
CA ARG A 78 -22.71 1.31 11.37
C ARG A 78 -23.84 0.53 10.72
#